data_AF-A0A5A7YB61-F1
#
_entry.id   AF-A0A5A7YB61-F1
#
_cell.length_a   1.000
_cell.length_b   1.000
_cell.length_c   1.000
_cell.angle_alpha   90.00
_cell.angle_beta   90.00
_cell.angle_gamma   90.00
#
_symmetry.space_group_name_H-M   'P 1'
#
loop_
_entity.id
_entity.type
_entity.pdbx_description
1 polymer ?
#
loop_
_entity_poly.entity_id
_entity_poly.type
_entity_poly.pdbx_seq_one_letter_code
_entity_poly.pdbx_strand_id
1 'polypeptide(L)'
;MALETYRYLRGGMAVMIVLLGTAVLVERFRATCWQTSVSAYYYTSAHAVFIAALCALGAMLIVYKGGNDTEDVLLNLAGILAFVVAMVPTSRPLLLCGTADLDVVGQYAIPNTWTVVVALVVSRVASWWMYRRTGTRPRRSALGSAALWLQRALLAIGVGALALAPRWFRDNAHGVAAVAMFAAIIATVAITALVVEAGRYRRVYQSILIAMVLTLAAAVALHQFLDGFNHAVIVVEAALVAEFAVYWMVQTVELWGTTTRVSLLAQRDTRLLRAL
;
A
#
# COMPACT_ATOMS: atom_id res chain seq x y z
N MET A 1 -18.26 17.35 5.33
CA MET A 1 -18.10 16.03 5.99
C MET A 1 -17.48 14.97 5.07
N ALA A 2 -18.20 14.31 4.15
CA ALA A 2 -17.62 13.21 3.35
C ALA A 2 -16.42 13.65 2.46
N LEU A 3 -16.50 14.83 1.85
CA LEU A 3 -15.41 15.39 1.05
C LEU A 3 -14.13 15.59 1.86
N GLU A 4 -14.25 16.10 3.09
CA GLU A 4 -13.11 16.35 3.98
C GLU A 4 -12.45 15.04 4.39
N THR A 5 -13.23 14.01 4.72
CA THR A 5 -12.70 12.67 4.99
C THR A 5 -11.85 12.15 3.83
N TYR A 6 -12.31 12.28 2.58
CA TYR A 6 -11.51 11.82 1.43
C TYR A 6 -10.25 12.66 1.21
N ARG A 7 -10.29 13.97 1.47
CA ARG A 7 -9.09 14.81 1.39
C ARG A 7 -8.07 14.39 2.46
N TYR A 8 -8.53 14.19 3.70
CA TYR A 8 -7.67 13.80 4.81
C TYR A 8 -7.13 12.38 4.69
N LEU A 9 -7.87 11.43 4.10
CA LEU A 9 -7.33 10.11 3.79
C LEU A 9 -6.17 10.20 2.77
N ARG A 10 -6.36 10.92 1.66
CA ARG A 10 -5.32 11.06 0.63
C ARG A 10 -4.10 11.83 1.14
N GLY A 11 -4.33 12.96 1.80
CA GLY A 11 -3.27 13.74 2.43
C GLY A 11 -2.56 12.97 3.55
N GLY A 12 -3.32 12.24 4.37
CA GLY A 12 -2.81 11.40 5.46
C GLY A 12 -1.86 10.32 4.96
N MET A 13 -2.14 9.69 3.81
CA MET A 13 -1.23 8.73 3.19
C MET A 13 0.12 9.37 2.83
N ALA A 14 0.11 10.56 2.22
CA ALA A 14 1.35 11.29 1.93
C ALA A 14 2.10 11.67 3.22
N VAL A 15 1.39 12.10 4.26
CA VAL A 15 1.97 12.42 5.57
C VAL A 15 2.62 11.19 6.23
N MET A 16 2.01 10.01 6.17
CA MET A 16 2.61 8.79 6.72
C MET A 16 3.89 8.37 5.99
N ILE A 17 4.00 8.66 4.68
CA ILE A 17 5.24 8.45 3.93
C ILE A 17 6.32 9.43 4.36
N VAL A 18 5.96 10.69 4.60
CA VAL A 18 6.89 11.69 5.16
C VAL A 18 7.34 11.29 6.56
N LEU A 19 6.44 10.77 7.40
CA LEU A 19 6.77 10.25 8.73
C LEU A 19 7.79 9.11 8.63
N LEU A 20 7.56 8.14 7.74
CA LEU A 20 8.50 7.04 7.50
C LEU A 20 9.86 7.54 7.00
N GLY A 21 9.87 8.42 6.00
CA GLY A 21 11.10 9.02 5.46
C GLY A 21 11.87 9.81 6.52
N THR A 22 11.17 10.54 7.38
CA THR A 22 11.78 11.28 8.49
C THR A 22 12.43 10.34 9.50
N ALA A 23 11.79 9.23 9.85
CA ALA A 23 12.39 8.23 10.75
C ALA A 23 13.66 7.61 10.17
N VAL A 24 13.65 7.28 8.88
CA VAL A 24 14.84 6.79 8.15
C VAL A 24 15.96 7.82 8.16
N LEU A 25 15.65 9.10 7.90
CA LEU A 25 16.64 10.18 7.91
C LEU A 25 17.20 10.43 9.32
N VAL A 26 16.37 10.42 10.36
CA VAL A 26 16.82 10.57 11.75
C VAL A 26 17.78 9.45 12.14
N GLU A 27 17.48 8.20 11.78
CA GLU A 27 18.39 7.08 12.02
C GLU A 27 19.71 7.29 11.26
N ARG A 28 19.63 7.70 9.99
CA ARG A 28 20.80 8.02 9.18
C ARG A 28 21.67 9.11 9.78
N PHE A 29 21.11 10.17 10.36
CA PHE A 29 21.91 11.26 10.96
C PHE A 29 22.63 10.83 12.24
N ARG A 30 22.17 9.75 12.88
CA ARG A 30 22.81 9.21 14.08
C ARG A 30 23.73 8.03 13.80
N ALA A 31 23.58 7.35 12.66
CA ALA A 31 24.42 6.26 12.20
C ALA A 31 25.44 6.72 11.14
N THR A 32 26.57 6.02 11.00
CA THR A 32 27.61 6.38 10.01
C THR A 32 27.37 5.81 8.61
N CYS A 33 26.46 4.85 8.47
CA CYS A 33 26.12 4.15 7.23
C CYS A 33 24.61 4.24 6.91
N TRP A 34 24.18 3.55 5.85
CA TRP A 34 22.78 3.33 5.50
C TRP A 34 22.44 1.84 5.63
N GLN A 35 21.17 1.53 5.87
CA GLN A 35 20.65 0.17 5.65
C GLN A 35 20.55 -0.14 4.16
N THR A 36 20.52 -1.43 3.81
CA THR A 36 20.45 -1.90 2.41
C THR A 36 19.04 -1.83 1.82
N SER A 37 17.99 -1.78 2.65
CA SER A 37 16.59 -1.63 2.25
C SER A 37 15.84 -0.70 3.21
N VAL A 38 14.70 -0.16 2.77
CA VAL A 38 13.79 0.61 3.65
C VAL A 38 13.21 -0.30 4.74
N SER A 39 12.91 -1.55 4.39
CA SER A 39 12.39 -2.54 5.34
C SER A 39 13.41 -2.97 6.40
N ALA A 40 14.71 -2.87 6.14
CA ALA A 40 15.75 -3.22 7.13
C ALA A 40 15.77 -2.28 8.35
N TYR A 41 15.19 -1.08 8.24
CA TYR A 41 14.98 -0.20 9.39
C TYR A 41 14.04 -0.78 10.46
N TYR A 42 13.33 -1.88 10.15
CA TYR A 42 12.59 -2.69 11.11
C TYR A 42 13.45 -3.10 12.32
N TYR A 43 14.76 -3.29 12.14
CA TYR A 43 15.66 -3.76 13.20
C TYR A 43 16.40 -2.62 13.93
N THR A 44 16.04 -1.36 13.67
CA THR A 44 16.70 -0.15 14.21
C THR A 44 15.80 0.64 15.14
N SER A 45 16.25 1.79 15.64
CA SER A 45 15.39 2.66 16.46
C SER A 45 14.14 3.18 15.73
N ALA A 46 14.13 3.16 14.39
CA ALA A 46 12.98 3.50 13.55
C ALA A 46 11.86 2.43 13.54
N HIS A 47 12.05 1.27 14.19
CA HIS A 47 11.12 0.12 14.23
C HIS A 47 9.66 0.53 14.49
N ALA A 48 9.41 1.26 15.58
CA ALA A 48 8.06 1.63 15.98
C ALA A 48 7.37 2.52 14.92
N VAL A 49 8.12 3.46 14.32
CA VAL A 49 7.59 4.35 13.29
C VAL A 49 7.30 3.59 12.00
N PHE A 50 8.18 2.65 11.61
CA PHE A 50 7.95 1.80 10.45
C PHE A 50 6.63 1.02 10.56
N ILE A 51 6.42 0.32 11.67
CA ILE A 51 5.20 -0.46 11.91
C ILE A 51 3.97 0.45 11.96
N ALA A 52 4.05 1.56 12.70
CA ALA A 52 2.94 2.50 12.84
C ALA A 52 2.53 3.11 11.49
N ALA A 53 3.50 3.55 10.68
CA ALA A 53 3.25 4.14 9.36
C ALA A 53 2.58 3.14 8.42
N LEU A 54 3.03 1.89 8.39
CA LEU A 54 2.43 0.85 7.54
C LEU A 54 1.02 0.46 8.00
N CYS A 55 0.78 0.34 9.30
CA CYS A 55 -0.57 0.08 9.84
C CYS A 55 -1.53 1.23 9.52
N ALA A 56 -1.08 2.48 9.67
CA ALA A 56 -1.88 3.66 9.36
C ALA A 56 -2.16 3.77 7.85
N LEU A 57 -1.15 3.58 7.01
CA LEU A 57 -1.31 3.49 5.54
C LEU A 57 -2.29 2.38 5.17
N GLY A 58 -2.12 1.19 5.74
CA GLY A 58 -2.97 0.03 5.48
C GLY A 58 -4.43 0.30 5.82
N ALA A 59 -4.70 0.88 6.99
CA ALA A 59 -6.04 1.27 7.39
C ALA A 59 -6.65 2.34 6.47
N MET A 60 -5.87 3.37 6.11
CA MET A 60 -6.35 4.41 5.19
C MET A 60 -6.66 3.86 3.79
N LEU A 61 -5.84 2.92 3.28
CA LEU A 61 -6.06 2.27 1.99
C LEU A 61 -7.32 1.39 1.98
N ILE A 62 -7.61 0.69 3.09
CA ILE A 62 -8.83 -0.12 3.25
C ILE A 62 -10.08 0.76 3.30
N VAL A 63 -10.01 1.90 4.00
CA VAL A 63 -11.15 2.80 4.23
C VAL A 63 -11.43 3.68 3.01
N TYR A 64 -10.39 4.09 2.28
CA TYR A 64 -10.55 4.94 1.10
C TYR A 64 -11.29 4.20 -0.01
N LYS A 65 -12.42 4.77 -0.46
CA LYS A 65 -13.16 4.22 -1.61
C LYS A 65 -12.61 4.76 -2.91
N GLY A 66 -12.12 3.84 -3.76
CA GLY A 66 -11.68 4.13 -5.11
C GLY A 66 -12.80 4.71 -6.00
N GLY A 67 -12.43 5.20 -7.18
CA GLY A 67 -13.37 5.74 -8.15
C GLY A 67 -14.28 4.67 -8.78
N ASN A 68 -13.89 3.40 -8.71
CA ASN A 68 -14.69 2.24 -9.15
C ASN A 68 -14.46 1.04 -8.21
N ASP A 69 -15.23 -0.03 -8.44
CA ASP A 69 -15.24 -1.23 -7.61
C ASP A 69 -13.95 -2.07 -7.72
N THR A 70 -13.27 -2.06 -8.88
CA THR A 70 -11.95 -2.68 -9.03
C THR A 70 -10.88 -1.94 -8.22
N GLU A 71 -10.87 -0.61 -8.27
CA GLU A 71 -9.96 0.24 -7.50
C GLU A 71 -10.15 0.03 -5.99
N ASP A 72 -11.40 -0.02 -5.51
CA ASP A 72 -11.71 -0.33 -4.10
C ASP A 72 -11.13 -1.68 -3.66
N VAL A 73 -11.25 -2.71 -4.51
CA VAL A 73 -10.70 -4.05 -4.23
C VAL A 73 -9.17 -4.05 -4.17
N LEU A 74 -8.50 -3.36 -5.11
CA LEU A 74 -7.05 -3.29 -5.17
C LEU A 74 -6.46 -2.51 -3.98
N LEU A 75 -7.07 -1.39 -3.61
CA LEU A 75 -6.65 -0.62 -2.44
C LEU A 75 -6.88 -1.39 -1.13
N ASN A 76 -8.01 -2.11 -1.02
CA ASN A 76 -8.24 -3.02 0.11
C ASN A 76 -7.18 -4.13 0.19
N LEU A 77 -6.79 -4.71 -0.96
CA LEU A 77 -5.73 -5.71 -1.01
C LEU A 77 -4.39 -5.12 -0.57
N ALA A 78 -4.00 -3.98 -1.13
CA ALA A 78 -2.76 -3.29 -0.76
C ALA A 78 -2.74 -2.95 0.74
N GLY A 79 -3.84 -2.46 1.29
CA GLY A 79 -3.91 -2.14 2.71
C GLY A 79 -3.81 -3.35 3.63
N ILE A 80 -4.39 -4.49 3.25
CA ILE A 80 -4.21 -5.76 3.99
C ILE A 80 -2.76 -6.23 3.93
N LEU A 81 -2.13 -6.15 2.76
CA LEU A 81 -0.73 -6.54 2.58
C LEU A 81 0.22 -5.63 3.37
N ALA A 82 -0.10 -4.34 3.52
CA ALA A 82 0.66 -3.42 4.39
C ALA A 82 0.70 -3.90 5.85
N PHE A 83 -0.42 -4.42 6.38
CA PHE A 83 -0.42 -5.04 7.72
C PHE A 83 0.47 -6.28 7.78
N VAL A 84 0.50 -7.11 6.73
CA VAL A 84 1.40 -8.27 6.68
C VAL A 84 2.87 -7.82 6.69
N VAL A 85 3.23 -6.81 5.89
CA VAL A 85 4.58 -6.23 5.87
C VAL A 85 4.97 -5.64 7.24
N ALA A 86 4.01 -5.08 7.98
CA ALA A 86 4.24 -4.55 9.32
C ALA A 86 4.41 -5.66 10.40
N MET A 87 3.68 -6.77 10.29
CA MET A 87 3.69 -7.85 11.29
C MET A 87 4.78 -8.91 11.05
N VAL A 88 5.24 -9.06 9.80
CA VAL A 88 6.27 -10.03 9.42
C VAL A 88 7.59 -9.28 9.21
N PRO A 89 8.63 -9.50 10.02
CA PRO A 89 9.94 -8.88 9.82
C PRO A 89 10.53 -9.26 8.46
N THR A 90 11.26 -8.33 7.84
CA THR A 90 12.06 -8.64 6.64
C THR A 90 13.26 -9.52 6.98
N SER A 91 13.98 -10.02 5.99
CA SER A 91 15.24 -10.74 6.24
C SER A 91 16.22 -9.83 6.98
N ARG A 92 16.80 -10.33 8.07
CA ARG A 92 17.75 -9.54 8.88
C ARG A 92 18.99 -9.23 8.03
N PRO A 93 19.41 -7.96 7.92
CA PRO A 93 20.63 -7.62 7.18
C PRO A 93 21.86 -8.21 7.89
N LEU A 94 22.86 -8.65 7.12
CA LEU A 94 24.12 -9.19 7.66
C LEU A 94 24.90 -8.13 8.44
N LEU A 95 24.87 -6.90 7.96
CA LEU A 95 25.45 -5.73 8.60
C LEU A 95 24.33 -4.77 8.94
N LEU A 96 23.94 -4.75 10.22
CA LEU A 96 22.93 -3.83 10.70
C LEU A 96 23.54 -2.44 10.88
N CYS A 97 23.04 -1.48 10.11
CA CYS A 97 23.40 -0.08 10.26
C CYS A 97 22.37 0.70 11.10
N GLY A 98 22.60 0.81 12.40
CA GLY A 98 21.72 1.55 13.29
C GLY A 98 22.38 1.89 14.61
N THR A 99 21.75 2.83 15.32
CA THR A 99 22.13 3.25 16.67
C THR A 99 21.74 2.23 17.75
N ALA A 100 20.74 1.41 17.44
CA ALA A 100 20.27 0.32 18.28
C ALA A 100 20.09 -0.94 17.43
N ASP A 101 20.47 -2.08 17.98
CA ASP A 101 20.17 -3.41 17.42
C ASP A 101 19.00 -4.00 18.19
N LEU A 102 17.82 -4.00 17.57
CA LEU A 102 16.63 -4.61 18.15
C LEU A 102 16.58 -6.08 17.77
N ASP A 103 16.71 -6.94 18.78
CA ASP A 103 16.54 -8.39 18.61
C ASP A 103 15.05 -8.73 18.46
N VAL A 104 14.58 -8.65 17.22
CA VAL A 104 13.21 -9.05 16.86
C VAL A 104 13.21 -10.55 16.58
N VAL A 105 12.58 -11.31 17.48
CA VAL A 105 12.38 -12.74 17.29
C VAL A 105 11.33 -12.98 16.20
N GLY A 106 11.78 -13.43 15.02
CA GLY A 106 10.91 -13.69 13.87
C GLY A 106 9.78 -14.70 14.15
N GLN A 107 9.86 -15.49 15.21
CA GLN A 107 8.78 -16.40 15.63
C GLN A 107 7.48 -15.65 15.99
N TYR A 108 7.56 -14.39 16.43
CA TYR A 108 6.39 -13.57 16.74
C TYR A 108 5.61 -13.13 15.49
N ALA A 109 6.18 -13.27 14.29
CA ALA A 109 5.48 -12.96 13.05
C ALA A 109 4.19 -13.78 12.86
N ILE A 110 4.21 -15.05 13.28
CA ILE A 110 3.07 -15.97 13.13
C ILE A 110 1.89 -15.55 14.01
N PRO A 111 2.02 -15.43 15.35
CA PRO A 111 0.90 -14.97 16.19
C PRO A 111 0.45 -13.56 15.82
N ASN A 112 1.36 -12.63 15.49
CA ASN A 112 1.00 -11.27 15.07
C ASN A 112 0.21 -11.26 13.75
N THR A 113 0.55 -12.14 12.80
CA THR A 113 -0.23 -12.24 11.56
C THR A 113 -1.61 -12.86 11.81
N TRP A 114 -1.72 -13.84 12.71
CA TRP A 114 -3.02 -14.39 13.11
C TRP A 114 -3.95 -13.34 13.72
N THR A 115 -3.44 -12.36 14.48
CA THR A 115 -4.29 -11.27 15.00
C THR A 115 -4.85 -10.40 13.87
N VAL A 116 -4.07 -10.15 12.81
CA VAL A 116 -4.56 -9.48 11.59
C VAL A 116 -5.65 -10.30 10.92
N VAL A 117 -5.45 -11.63 10.77
CA VAL A 117 -6.46 -12.52 10.19
C VAL A 117 -7.76 -12.48 10.99
N VAL A 118 -7.70 -12.56 12.32
CA VAL A 118 -8.87 -12.45 13.20
C VAL A 118 -9.58 -11.11 13.02
N ALA A 119 -8.83 -9.99 13.04
CA ALA A 119 -9.40 -8.66 12.83
C ALA A 119 -10.10 -8.53 11.47
N LEU A 120 -9.52 -9.10 10.40
CA LEU A 120 -10.13 -9.13 9.07
C LEU A 120 -11.40 -9.99 9.03
N VAL A 121 -11.41 -11.16 9.67
CA VAL A 121 -12.61 -11.99 9.77
C VAL A 121 -13.72 -11.25 10.49
N VAL A 122 -13.42 -10.63 11.64
CA VAL A 122 -14.38 -9.82 12.42
C VAL A 122 -14.92 -8.66 11.58
N SER A 123 -14.04 -7.91 10.91
CA SER A 123 -14.41 -6.81 10.02
C SER A 123 -15.34 -7.26 8.88
N ARG A 124 -15.09 -8.45 8.30
CA ARG A 124 -15.91 -9.01 7.22
C ARG A 124 -17.27 -9.50 7.72
N VAL A 125 -17.32 -10.12 8.89
CA VAL A 125 -18.58 -10.53 9.53
C VAL A 125 -19.42 -9.31 9.87
N ALA A 126 -18.82 -8.28 10.47
CA ALA A 126 -19.49 -7.03 10.79
C ALA A 126 -20.03 -6.34 9.53
N SER A 127 -19.20 -6.19 8.49
CA SER A 127 -19.60 -5.60 7.21
C SER A 127 -20.76 -6.38 6.56
N TRP A 128 -20.67 -7.71 6.53
CA TRP A 128 -21.72 -8.57 6.01
C TRP A 128 -23.04 -8.41 6.78
N TRP A 129 -22.97 -8.33 8.12
CA TRP A 129 -24.13 -8.15 8.97
C TRP A 129 -24.79 -6.78 8.72
N MET A 130 -24.00 -5.72 8.63
CA MET A 130 -24.48 -4.37 8.31
C MET A 130 -25.16 -4.35 6.93
N TYR A 131 -24.50 -4.85 5.88
CA TYR A 131 -25.09 -4.86 4.53
C TYR A 131 -26.36 -5.70 4.43
N ARG A 132 -26.47 -6.77 5.22
CA ARG A 132 -27.72 -7.56 5.31
C ARG A 132 -28.82 -6.79 6.01
N ARG A 133 -28.52 -6.07 7.09
CA ARG A 133 -29.49 -5.27 7.86
C ARG A 133 -30.00 -4.06 7.08
N THR A 134 -29.13 -3.38 6.32
CA THR A 134 -29.48 -2.15 5.59
C THR A 134 -29.96 -2.39 4.16
N GLY A 135 -29.76 -3.59 3.59
CA GLY A 135 -30.09 -3.88 2.20
C GLY A 135 -29.19 -3.18 1.17
N THR A 136 -28.10 -2.54 1.60
CA THR A 136 -27.26 -1.67 0.74
C THR A 136 -26.11 -2.43 0.07
N ARG A 137 -26.35 -3.62 -0.48
CA ARG A 137 -25.28 -4.39 -1.15
C ARG A 137 -24.79 -3.64 -2.39
N PRO A 138 -23.48 -3.36 -2.53
CA PRO A 138 -22.96 -2.70 -3.72
C PRO A 138 -23.16 -3.58 -4.95
N ARG A 139 -23.63 -3.00 -6.06
CA ARG A 139 -23.57 -3.64 -7.38
C ARG A 139 -22.11 -3.65 -7.83
N ARG A 140 -21.64 -4.78 -8.35
CA ARG A 140 -20.27 -4.93 -8.87
C ARG A 140 -20.30 -5.19 -10.37
N SER A 141 -19.34 -4.61 -11.07
CA SER A 141 -19.02 -4.93 -12.45
C SER A 141 -18.43 -6.34 -12.55
N ALA A 142 -18.35 -6.89 -13.76
CA ALA A 142 -17.69 -8.17 -14.00
C ALA A 142 -16.20 -8.12 -13.60
N LEU A 143 -15.51 -7.02 -13.94
CA LEU A 143 -14.10 -6.79 -13.57
C LEU A 143 -13.92 -6.64 -12.06
N GLY A 144 -14.79 -5.90 -11.37
CA GLY A 144 -14.72 -5.77 -9.91
C GLY A 144 -15.06 -7.08 -9.18
N SER A 145 -15.89 -7.93 -9.77
CA SER A 145 -16.17 -9.28 -9.26
C SER A 145 -14.97 -10.21 -9.46
N ALA A 146 -14.33 -10.17 -10.64
CA ALA A 146 -13.11 -10.93 -10.92
C ALA A 146 -11.96 -10.51 -9.97
N ALA A 147 -11.74 -9.20 -9.80
CA ALA A 147 -10.74 -8.67 -8.89
C ALA A 147 -10.99 -9.12 -7.44
N LEU A 148 -12.26 -9.14 -7.00
CA LEU A 148 -12.61 -9.60 -5.65
C LEU A 148 -12.28 -11.09 -5.45
N TRP A 149 -12.59 -11.93 -6.42
CA TRP A 149 -12.29 -13.35 -6.34
C TRP A 149 -10.79 -13.60 -6.35
N LEU A 150 -10.03 -12.86 -7.17
CA LEU A 150 -8.58 -12.88 -7.14
C LEU A 150 -8.04 -12.46 -5.76
N GLN A 151 -8.52 -11.34 -5.20
CA GLN A 151 -8.15 -10.90 -3.85
C GLN A 151 -8.42 -12.00 -2.83
N ARG A 152 -9.59 -12.64 -2.86
CA ARG A 152 -9.95 -13.71 -1.93
C ARG A 152 -9.05 -14.94 -2.09
N ALA A 153 -8.74 -15.31 -3.32
CA ALA A 153 -7.83 -16.43 -3.61
C ALA A 153 -6.43 -16.14 -3.05
N LEU A 154 -5.88 -14.94 -3.29
CA LEU A 154 -4.57 -14.53 -2.76
C LEU A 154 -4.55 -14.54 -1.22
N LEU A 155 -5.59 -14.00 -0.58
CA LEU A 155 -5.70 -14.02 0.88
C LEU A 155 -5.87 -15.44 1.44
N ALA A 156 -6.65 -16.29 0.77
CA ALA A 156 -6.82 -17.68 1.17
C ALA A 156 -5.51 -18.47 1.05
N ILE A 157 -4.73 -18.24 -0.03
CA ILE A 157 -3.39 -18.80 -0.20
C ILE A 157 -2.46 -18.32 0.92
N GLY A 158 -2.48 -17.02 1.24
CA GLY A 158 -1.69 -16.46 2.35
C GLY A 158 -2.04 -17.06 3.72
N VAL A 159 -3.33 -17.21 4.03
CA VAL A 159 -3.81 -17.87 5.26
C VAL A 159 -3.45 -19.36 5.26
N GLY A 160 -3.55 -20.04 4.12
CA GLY A 160 -3.10 -21.42 3.96
C GLY A 160 -1.62 -21.58 4.22
N ALA A 161 -0.78 -20.70 3.68
CA ALA A 161 0.66 -20.69 3.94
C ALA A 161 0.97 -20.43 5.43
N LEU A 162 0.26 -19.49 6.07
CA LEU A 162 0.39 -19.21 7.50
C LEU A 162 0.05 -20.43 8.37
N ALA A 163 -1.01 -21.16 8.03
CA ALA A 163 -1.49 -22.30 8.81
C ALA A 163 -0.70 -23.59 8.56
N LEU A 164 -0.38 -23.87 7.29
CA LEU A 164 0.17 -25.16 6.86
C LEU A 164 1.70 -25.13 6.70
N ALA A 165 2.29 -23.96 6.46
CA ALA A 165 3.71 -23.78 6.23
C ALA A 165 4.29 -22.58 7.00
N PRO A 166 4.13 -22.50 8.34
CA PRO A 166 4.47 -21.31 9.13
C PRO A 166 5.95 -20.92 9.05
N ARG A 167 6.87 -21.88 8.89
CA ARG A 167 8.30 -21.58 8.70
C ARG A 167 8.54 -20.83 7.38
N TRP A 168 8.00 -21.37 6.28
CA TRP A 168 8.07 -20.72 4.97
C TRP A 168 7.40 -19.35 4.99
N PHE A 169 6.23 -19.25 5.64
CA PHE A 169 5.52 -17.99 5.79
C PHE A 169 6.38 -16.93 6.49
N ARG A 170 6.96 -17.27 7.65
CA ARG A 170 7.85 -16.35 8.38
C ARG A 170 9.02 -15.86 7.51
N ASP A 171 9.61 -16.77 6.72
CA ASP A 171 10.84 -16.47 5.98
C ASP A 171 10.58 -15.72 4.66
N ASN A 172 9.35 -15.77 4.12
CA ASN A 172 9.05 -15.25 2.76
C ASN A 172 7.90 -14.25 2.70
N ALA A 173 6.97 -14.23 3.67
CA ALA A 173 5.73 -13.48 3.55
C ALA A 173 5.95 -11.96 3.49
N HIS A 174 6.99 -11.43 4.14
CA HIS A 174 7.31 -10.01 4.05
C HIS A 174 7.57 -9.57 2.60
N GLY A 175 8.52 -10.23 1.93
CA GLY A 175 8.91 -9.89 0.56
C GLY A 175 7.77 -10.09 -0.44
N VAL A 176 7.06 -11.23 -0.34
CA VAL A 176 5.89 -11.52 -1.19
C VAL A 176 4.79 -10.47 -0.98
N ALA A 177 4.49 -10.11 0.27
CA ALA A 177 3.47 -9.11 0.57
C ALA A 177 3.87 -7.71 0.09
N ALA A 178 5.13 -7.31 0.24
CA ALA A 178 5.63 -6.02 -0.23
C ALA A 178 5.50 -5.88 -1.74
N VAL A 179 5.97 -6.87 -2.52
CA VAL A 179 5.85 -6.88 -3.98
C VAL A 179 4.39 -6.89 -4.42
N ALA A 180 3.55 -7.74 -3.82
CA ALA A 180 2.13 -7.81 -4.14
C ALA A 180 1.38 -6.51 -3.78
N MET A 181 1.77 -5.83 -2.69
CA MET A 181 1.20 -4.55 -2.27
C MET A 181 1.48 -3.48 -3.32
N PHE A 182 2.75 -3.32 -3.73
CA PHE A 182 3.11 -2.35 -4.77
C PHE A 182 2.50 -2.70 -6.12
N ALA A 183 2.41 -3.98 -6.49
CA ALA A 183 1.71 -4.40 -7.71
C ALA A 183 0.22 -4.00 -7.69
N ALA A 184 -0.47 -4.15 -6.56
CA ALA A 184 -1.86 -3.73 -6.41
C ALA A 184 -2.02 -2.20 -6.49
N ILE A 185 -1.07 -1.44 -5.91
CA ILE A 185 -1.02 0.02 -6.03
C ILE A 185 -0.77 0.43 -7.49
N ILE A 186 0.20 -0.17 -8.17
CA ILE A 186 0.51 0.11 -9.59
C ILE A 186 -0.71 -0.18 -10.47
N ALA A 187 -1.42 -1.29 -10.22
CA ALA A 187 -2.67 -1.59 -10.91
C ALA A 187 -3.74 -0.51 -10.67
N THR A 188 -3.82 0.04 -9.46
CA THR A 188 -4.72 1.18 -9.12
C THR A 188 -4.32 2.44 -9.89
N VAL A 189 -3.01 2.75 -9.96
CA VAL A 189 -2.49 3.87 -10.74
C VAL A 189 -2.75 3.67 -12.24
N ALA A 190 -2.62 2.44 -12.74
CA ALA A 190 -2.92 2.10 -14.12
C ALA A 190 -4.40 2.35 -14.46
N ILE A 191 -5.33 1.87 -13.62
CA ILE A 191 -6.76 2.15 -13.77
C ILE A 191 -7.01 3.66 -13.76
N THR A 192 -6.35 4.40 -12.86
CA THR A 192 -6.43 5.86 -12.83
C THR A 192 -5.97 6.48 -14.15
N ALA A 193 -4.80 6.09 -14.66
CA ALA A 193 -4.23 6.60 -15.91
C ALA A 193 -5.10 6.29 -17.15
N LEU A 194 -5.88 5.21 -17.11
CA LEU A 194 -6.81 4.81 -18.17
C LEU A 194 -8.15 5.58 -18.12
N VAL A 195 -8.65 5.89 -16.92
CA VAL A 195 -9.97 6.52 -16.72
C VAL A 195 -9.91 8.04 -16.77
N VAL A 196 -8.77 8.66 -16.43
CA VAL A 196 -8.62 10.12 -16.47
C VAL A 196 -8.73 10.62 -17.92
N GLU A 197 -9.55 11.66 -18.12
CA GLU A 197 -9.74 12.28 -19.43
C GLU A 197 -8.42 12.78 -20.05
N ALA A 198 -8.39 12.84 -21.37
CA ALA A 198 -7.24 13.37 -22.11
C ALA A 198 -6.89 14.79 -21.63
N GLY A 199 -5.62 15.00 -21.29
CA GLY A 199 -5.14 16.27 -20.76
C GLY A 199 -3.90 16.13 -19.91
N ARG A 200 -3.59 17.17 -19.13
CA ARG A 200 -2.40 17.23 -18.27
C ARG A 200 -2.37 16.10 -17.24
N TYR A 201 -3.47 15.85 -16.53
CA TYR A 201 -3.52 14.82 -15.48
C TYR A 201 -3.30 13.41 -16.03
N ARG A 202 -3.83 13.08 -17.21
CA ARG A 202 -3.56 11.78 -17.85
C ARG A 202 -2.07 11.56 -18.09
N ARG A 203 -1.37 12.57 -18.62
CA ARG A 203 0.10 12.49 -18.82
C ARG A 203 0.84 12.30 -17.51
N VAL A 204 0.47 13.05 -16.47
CA VAL A 204 1.08 12.92 -15.14
C VAL A 204 0.89 11.51 -14.59
N TYR A 205 -0.34 10.97 -14.61
CA TYR A 205 -0.59 9.60 -14.14
C TYR A 205 0.11 8.53 -14.98
N GLN A 206 0.23 8.72 -16.30
CA GLN A 206 1.01 7.83 -17.15
C GLN A 206 2.50 7.87 -16.81
N SER A 207 3.06 9.06 -16.56
CA SER A 207 4.45 9.20 -16.12
C SER A 207 4.70 8.51 -14.77
N ILE A 208 3.80 8.71 -13.80
CA ILE A 208 3.87 8.02 -12.50
C ILE A 208 3.77 6.50 -12.69
N LEU A 209 2.83 6.02 -13.51
CA LEU A 209 2.67 4.60 -13.79
C LEU A 209 3.95 3.99 -14.38
N ILE A 210 4.50 4.61 -15.42
CA ILE A 210 5.72 4.11 -16.08
C ILE A 210 6.88 4.10 -15.08
N ALA A 211 7.04 5.18 -14.31
CA ALA A 211 8.07 5.26 -13.27
C ALA A 211 7.92 4.10 -12.25
N MET A 212 6.72 3.91 -11.69
CA MET A 212 6.46 2.83 -10.71
C MET A 212 6.67 1.43 -11.26
N VAL A 213 6.33 1.19 -12.53
CA VAL A 213 6.59 -0.11 -13.19
C VAL A 213 8.09 -0.36 -13.34
N LEU A 214 8.83 0.65 -13.78
CA LEU A 214 10.28 0.55 -13.95
C LEU A 214 11.00 0.41 -12.61
N THR A 215 10.60 1.16 -11.59
CA THR A 215 11.18 1.08 -10.24
C THR A 215 10.84 -0.23 -9.55
N LEU A 216 9.61 -0.76 -9.67
CA LEU A 216 9.29 -2.09 -9.13
C LEU A 216 10.07 -3.19 -9.86
N ALA A 217 10.15 -3.15 -11.19
CA ALA A 217 10.93 -4.12 -11.95
C ALA A 217 12.42 -4.08 -11.56
N ALA A 218 12.98 -2.88 -11.39
CA ALA A 218 14.33 -2.68 -10.88
C ALA A 218 14.47 -3.23 -9.46
N ALA A 219 13.52 -2.97 -8.54
CA ALA A 219 13.58 -3.46 -7.17
C ALA A 219 13.62 -5.00 -7.14
N VAL A 220 12.74 -5.65 -7.90
CA VAL A 220 12.69 -7.12 -8.01
C VAL A 220 13.98 -7.64 -8.61
N ALA A 221 14.48 -7.05 -9.70
CA ALA A 221 15.74 -7.48 -10.32
C ALA A 221 16.92 -7.34 -9.35
N LEU A 222 17.05 -6.21 -8.65
CA LEU A 222 18.14 -5.98 -7.69
C LEU A 222 18.08 -7.00 -6.53
N HIS A 223 16.89 -7.30 -6.00
CA HIS A 223 16.71 -8.32 -4.96
C HIS A 223 17.03 -9.75 -5.43
N GLN A 224 16.91 -10.06 -6.73
CA GLN A 224 17.19 -11.39 -7.27
C GLN A 224 18.65 -11.58 -7.72
N PHE A 225 19.30 -10.50 -8.17
CA PHE A 225 20.60 -10.59 -8.85
C PHE A 225 21.77 -9.98 -8.07
N LEU A 226 21.52 -9.18 -7.03
CA LEU A 226 22.59 -8.52 -6.26
C LEU A 226 22.53 -8.92 -4.79
N ASP A 227 23.60 -9.53 -4.30
CA ASP A 227 23.76 -9.90 -2.89
C ASP A 227 24.42 -8.80 -2.03
N GLY A 228 24.10 -8.82 -0.74
CA GLY A 228 25.07 -8.59 0.33
C GLY A 228 25.27 -7.16 0.86
N PHE A 229 25.40 -6.12 0.02
CA PHE A 229 25.64 -4.76 0.52
C PHE A 229 25.45 -3.65 -0.54
N ASN A 230 24.43 -3.75 -1.40
CA ASN A 230 24.18 -2.73 -2.41
C ASN A 230 23.10 -1.73 -1.97
N HIS A 231 23.49 -0.47 -1.83
CA HIS A 231 22.59 0.65 -1.53
C HIS A 231 21.61 0.97 -2.68
N ALA A 232 21.76 0.33 -3.85
CA ALA A 232 20.82 0.45 -4.94
C ALA A 232 19.40 0.01 -4.54
N VAL A 233 19.26 -1.02 -3.68
CA VAL A 233 17.96 -1.52 -3.25
C VAL A 233 17.20 -0.44 -2.45
N ILE A 234 17.82 0.14 -1.42
CA ILE A 234 17.20 1.23 -0.64
C ILE A 234 16.85 2.44 -1.52
N VAL A 235 17.69 2.79 -2.50
CA VAL A 235 17.40 3.90 -3.43
C VAL A 235 16.15 3.60 -4.27
N VAL A 236 16.05 2.40 -4.84
CA VAL A 236 14.90 2.03 -5.67
C VAL A 236 13.63 1.85 -4.84
N GLU A 237 13.72 1.29 -3.64
CA GLU A 237 12.59 1.21 -2.70
C GLU A 237 12.12 2.60 -2.26
N ALA A 238 13.05 3.51 -1.95
CA ALA A 238 12.73 4.90 -1.60
C ALA A 238 12.09 5.65 -2.77
N ALA A 239 12.56 5.42 -4.01
CA ALA A 239 11.95 5.98 -5.21
C ALA A 239 10.51 5.48 -5.39
N LEU A 240 10.27 4.18 -5.26
CA LEU A 240 8.93 3.60 -5.39
C LEU A 240 7.95 4.12 -4.32
N VAL A 241 8.42 4.31 -3.08
CA VAL A 241 7.64 4.94 -2.00
C VAL A 241 7.38 6.42 -2.28
N ALA A 242 8.35 7.15 -2.83
CA ALA A 242 8.19 8.55 -3.20
C ALA A 242 7.19 8.71 -4.37
N GLU A 243 7.23 7.84 -5.36
CA GLU A 243 6.27 7.82 -6.48
C GLU A 243 4.84 7.57 -5.98
N PHE A 244 4.67 6.68 -5.01
CA PHE A 244 3.40 6.47 -4.33
C PHE A 244 2.92 7.73 -3.57
N ALA A 245 3.81 8.46 -2.89
CA ALA A 245 3.45 9.74 -2.27
C ALA A 245 3.02 10.79 -3.30
N VAL A 246 3.78 10.90 -4.40
CA VAL A 246 3.46 11.82 -5.50
C VAL A 246 2.10 11.49 -6.11
N TYR A 247 1.77 10.22 -6.30
CA TYR A 247 0.45 9.79 -6.76
C TYR A 247 -0.67 10.34 -5.87
N TRP A 248 -0.59 10.14 -4.55
CA TRP A 248 -1.62 10.63 -3.62
C TRP A 248 -1.69 12.14 -3.56
N MET A 249 -0.56 12.85 -3.65
CA MET A 249 -0.54 14.31 -3.71
C MET A 249 -1.23 14.83 -4.97
N VAL A 250 -0.91 14.26 -6.14
CA VAL A 250 -1.56 14.60 -7.42
C VAL A 250 -3.05 14.31 -7.35
N GLN A 251 -3.45 13.16 -6.83
CA GLN A 251 -4.87 12.80 -6.67
C GLN A 251 -5.59 13.72 -5.68
N THR A 252 -4.92 14.17 -4.61
CA THR A 252 -5.46 15.15 -3.65
C THR A 252 -5.78 16.47 -4.34
N VAL A 253 -4.85 16.97 -5.16
CA VAL A 253 -5.00 18.22 -5.92
C VAL A 253 -6.08 18.07 -7.00
N GLU A 254 -6.05 16.99 -7.78
CA GLU A 254 -7.02 16.74 -8.86
C GLU A 254 -8.46 16.70 -8.32
N LEU A 255 -8.71 15.90 -7.28
CA LEU A 255 -10.04 15.74 -6.70
C LEU A 255 -10.17 16.60 -5.43
N TRP A 256 -9.60 17.80 -5.40
CA TRP A 256 -9.77 18.67 -4.24
C TRP A 256 -11.25 18.99 -4.04
N GLY A 257 -11.98 19.38 -5.09
CA GLY A 257 -13.40 19.75 -5.00
C GLY A 257 -14.39 18.58 -4.88
N THR A 258 -13.93 17.33 -4.97
CA THR A 258 -14.82 16.16 -5.15
C THR A 258 -14.33 14.93 -4.38
N THR A 259 -15.23 13.98 -4.10
CA THR A 259 -14.85 12.75 -3.38
C THR A 259 -14.18 11.75 -4.30
N THR A 260 -14.75 11.56 -5.49
CA THR A 260 -14.29 10.57 -6.47
C THR A 260 -14.18 11.17 -7.87
N ARG A 261 -13.46 10.47 -8.74
CA ARG A 261 -13.35 10.87 -10.15
C ARG A 261 -14.69 10.81 -10.88
N VAL A 262 -15.56 9.86 -10.56
CA VAL A 262 -16.94 9.80 -11.10
C VAL A 262 -17.71 11.07 -10.77
N SER A 263 -17.60 11.57 -9.53
CA SER A 263 -18.26 12.82 -9.15
C SER A 263 -17.66 14.06 -9.85
N LEU A 264 -16.37 14.04 -10.21
CA LEU A 264 -15.74 15.10 -10.99
C LEU A 264 -16.28 15.16 -12.42
N LEU A 265 -16.42 14.00 -13.08
CA LEU A 265 -16.97 13.92 -14.44
C LEU A 265 -18.43 14.41 -14.49
N ALA A 266 -19.26 13.94 -13.55
CA ALA A 266 -20.66 14.36 -13.47
C ALA A 266 -20.82 15.89 -13.26
N GLN A 267 -19.96 16.50 -12.44
CA GLN A 267 -19.97 17.95 -12.24
C GLN A 267 -19.58 18.72 -13.52
N ARG A 268 -18.67 18.18 -14.32
CA ARG A 268 -18.22 18.81 -15.56
C ARG A 268 -19.30 18.74 -16.64
N ASP A 269 -19.94 17.59 -16.81
CA ASP A 269 -21.07 17.42 -17.74
C ASP A 269 -22.19 18.41 -17.40
N THR A 270 -22.52 18.53 -16.11
CA THR A 270 -23.52 19.49 -15.63
C THR A 270 -23.15 20.94 -15.96
N ARG A 271 -21.87 21.32 -15.87
CA ARG A 271 -21.41 22.67 -16.22
C ARG A 271 -21.47 22.94 -17.72
N LEU A 272 -21.14 21.94 -18.54
CA LEU A 272 -21.24 22.05 -20.00
C LEU A 272 -22.70 22.23 -20.44
N LEU A 273 -23.62 21.45 -19.85
CA LEU A 273 -25.05 21.57 -20.12
C LEU A 273 -25.63 22.94 -19.71
N ARG A 274 -25.07 23.60 -18.69
CA ARG A 274 -25.48 24.95 -18.27
C ARG A 274 -24.89 26.07 -19.13
N ALA A 275 -23.85 25.78 -19.91
CA ALA A 275 -23.19 26.75 -20.77
C ALA A 275 -23.76 26.76 -22.20
N LEU A 276 -24.61 25.78 -22.53
CA LEU A 276 -25.42 25.71 -23.75
C LEU A 276 -26.79 26.35 -23.51
#